data_AF-A0A933ZTR2-F1
#
_entry.id   AF-A0A933ZTR2-F1
#
_cell.length_a   1.000
_cell.length_b   1.000
_cell.length_c   1.000
_cell.angle_alpha   90.00
_cell.angle_beta   90.00
_cell.angle_gamma   90.00
#
_symmetry.space_group_name_H-M   'P 1'
#
loop_
_entity.id
_entity.type
_entity.pdbx_description
1 polymer ?
#
loop_
_entity_poly.entity_id
_entity_poly.type
_entity_poly.pdbx_seq_one_letter_code
_entity_poly.pdbx_strand_id
1 'polypeptide(L)'
;MDCKLIEPELVAYHFGSVSDQTRSAIEEHLLGCPGCLKSMLALKREIETAEEGPQPSATARVKLRSAVARELGVPDPHRQWSWWERPVAFALAGAALLVASFALRVLEPEFEPARYSGRPPSSEKAGRSP
;
A
#
# COMPACT_ATOMS: atom_id res chain seq x y z
N MET A 1 39.45 -23.30 -12.72
CA MET A 1 39.28 -22.32 -11.63
C MET A 1 39.68 -22.96 -10.31
N ASP A 2 40.27 -22.18 -9.41
CA ASP A 2 40.59 -22.57 -8.04
C ASP A 2 39.45 -22.19 -7.08
N CYS A 3 39.40 -22.83 -5.91
CA CYS A 3 38.32 -22.62 -4.95
C CYS A 3 38.22 -21.15 -4.49
N LYS A 4 39.36 -20.45 -4.38
CA LYS A 4 39.42 -19.05 -3.94
C LYS A 4 38.71 -18.08 -4.88
N LEU A 5 38.67 -18.39 -6.17
CA LEU A 5 37.94 -17.59 -7.15
C LEU A 5 36.45 -17.94 -7.21
N ILE A 6 36.06 -19.18 -6.87
CA ILE A 6 34.67 -19.64 -6.98
C ILE A 6 33.84 -19.32 -5.74
N GLU A 7 34.38 -19.50 -4.54
CA GLU A 7 33.66 -19.23 -3.29
C GLU A 7 32.96 -17.86 -3.25
N PRO A 8 33.59 -16.73 -3.63
CA PRO A 8 32.91 -15.44 -3.63
C PRO A 8 31.83 -15.32 -4.71
N GLU A 9 31.94 -16.07 -5.81
CA GLU A 9 31.00 -16.04 -6.94
C GLU A 9 29.75 -16.92 -6.71
N LEU A 10 29.76 -17.82 -5.72
CA LEU A 10 28.63 -18.74 -5.46
C LEU A 10 27.32 -18.00 -5.17
N VAL A 11 27.38 -16.85 -4.49
CA VAL A 11 26.21 -16.02 -4.21
C VAL A 11 25.65 -15.43 -5.50
N ALA A 12 26.50 -14.82 -6.33
CA ALA A 12 26.10 -14.27 -7.62
C ALA A 12 25.57 -15.37 -8.56
N TYR A 13 26.20 -16.54 -8.55
CA TYR A 13 25.75 -17.71 -9.29
C TYR A 13 24.36 -18.17 -8.85
N HIS A 14 24.10 -18.26 -7.53
CA HIS A 14 22.79 -18.64 -7.00
C HIS A 14 21.67 -17.69 -7.47
N PHE A 15 21.93 -16.38 -7.46
CA PHE A 15 20.98 -15.37 -7.92
C PHE A 15 20.98 -15.15 -9.44
N GLY A 16 21.81 -15.88 -10.19
CA GLY A 16 21.88 -15.79 -11.65
C GLY A 16 22.47 -14.48 -12.17
N SER A 17 23.25 -13.75 -11.37
CA SER A 17 23.85 -12.47 -11.74
C SER A 17 25.28 -12.58 -12.29
N VAL A 18 25.74 -13.78 -12.62
CA VAL A 18 27.03 -14.05 -13.26
C VAL A 18 26.90 -14.14 -14.77
N SER A 19 27.99 -13.89 -15.50
CA SER A 19 28.05 -14.11 -16.96
C SER A 19 27.92 -15.60 -17.32
N ASP A 20 27.51 -15.91 -18.55
CA ASP A 20 27.44 -17.30 -19.03
C ASP A 20 28.78 -18.02 -18.96
N GLN A 21 29.88 -17.33 -19.27
CA GLN A 21 31.22 -17.87 -19.16
C GLN A 21 31.57 -18.23 -17.72
N THR A 22 31.28 -17.33 -16.78
CA THR A 22 31.50 -17.56 -15.35
C THR A 22 30.63 -18.71 -14.85
N ARG A 23 29.37 -18.78 -15.29
CA ARG A 23 28.44 -19.86 -14.96
C ARG A 23 29.02 -21.22 -15.35
N SER A 24 29.43 -21.40 -16.61
CA SER A 24 29.99 -22.67 -17.08
C SER A 24 31.25 -23.06 -16.30
N ALA A 25 32.13 -22.09 -15.99
CA ALA A 25 33.35 -22.35 -15.22
C ALA A 25 33.06 -22.78 -13.77
N ILE A 26 32.01 -22.21 -13.15
CA ILE A 26 31.54 -22.62 -11.82
C ILE A 26 30.95 -24.03 -11.89
N GLU A 27 30.06 -24.31 -12.85
CA GLU A 27 29.43 -25.63 -13.02
C GLU A 27 30.46 -26.74 -13.22
N GLU A 28 31.44 -26.53 -14.10
CA GLU A 28 32.54 -27.48 -14.32
C GLU A 28 33.32 -27.75 -13.03
N HIS A 29 33.61 -26.71 -12.25
CA HIS A 29 34.33 -26.87 -11.00
C HIS A 29 33.50 -27.56 -9.91
N LEU A 30 32.21 -27.28 -9.80
CA LEU A 30 31.33 -27.91 -8.82
C LEU A 30 31.21 -29.43 -9.06
N LEU A 31 31.28 -29.87 -10.32
CA LEU A 31 31.34 -31.29 -10.67
C LEU A 31 32.66 -31.96 -10.22
N GLY A 32 33.77 -31.21 -10.21
CA GLY A 32 35.10 -31.71 -9.86
C GLY A 32 35.51 -31.49 -8.39
N CYS A 33 34.82 -30.62 -7.64
CA CYS A 33 35.24 -30.19 -6.31
C CYS A 33 34.13 -30.37 -5.26
N PRO A 34 34.17 -31.46 -4.46
CA PRO A 34 33.20 -31.71 -3.40
C PRO A 34 33.16 -30.61 -2.32
N GLY A 35 34.25 -29.87 -2.11
CA GLY A 35 34.30 -28.75 -1.16
C GLY A 35 33.40 -27.60 -1.58
N CYS A 36 33.59 -27.10 -2.80
CA CYS A 36 32.77 -26.03 -3.36
C CYS A 36 31.31 -26.45 -3.53
N LEU A 37 31.05 -27.72 -3.88
CA LEU A 37 29.69 -28.24 -3.94
C LEU A 37 29.00 -28.21 -2.56
N LYS A 38 29.69 -28.62 -1.50
CA LYS A 38 29.16 -28.52 -0.12
C LYS A 38 28.88 -27.08 0.28
N SER A 39 29.79 -26.15 -0.03
CA SER A 39 29.57 -24.72 0.23
C SER A 39 28.35 -24.17 -0.51
N MET A 40 28.18 -24.54 -1.79
CA MET A 40 27.00 -24.14 -2.57
C MET A 40 25.70 -24.71 -2.00
N LEU A 41 25.69 -25.98 -1.57
CA LEU A 41 24.52 -26.60 -0.95
C LEU A 41 24.19 -26.00 0.43
N ALA A 42 25.21 -25.64 1.22
CA ALA A 42 25.02 -24.93 2.48
C ALA A 42 24.39 -23.56 2.26
N LEU A 43 24.94 -22.77 1.33
CA LEU A 43 24.39 -21.48 0.93
C LEU A 43 22.93 -21.60 0.49
N LYS A 44 22.62 -22.57 -0.39
CA LYS A 44 21.24 -22.80 -0.86
C LYS A 44 20.30 -23.10 0.32
N ARG A 45 20.71 -23.96 1.25
CA ARG A 45 19.90 -24.31 2.42
C ARG A 45 19.66 -23.11 3.33
N GLU A 46 20.68 -22.28 3.57
CA GLU A 46 20.55 -21.06 4.37
C GLU A 46 19.52 -20.10 3.76
N ILE A 47 19.51 -19.95 2.43
CA ILE A 47 18.54 -19.10 1.71
C ILE A 47 17.12 -19.68 1.81
N GLU A 48 16.96 -20.99 1.58
CA GLU A 48 15.65 -21.66 1.61
C GLU A 48 15.04 -21.71 3.03
N THR A 49 15.87 -21.72 4.07
CA THR A 49 15.43 -21.76 5.47
C THR A 49 15.41 -20.39 6.15
N ALA A 50 15.79 -19.32 5.43
CA ALA A 50 15.85 -17.96 5.98
C ALA A 50 14.50 -17.45 6.51
N GLU A 51 13.37 -17.98 6.04
CA GLU A 51 12.03 -17.63 6.52
C GLU A 51 11.79 -18.01 7.99
N GLU A 52 12.49 -19.03 8.49
CA GLU A 52 12.44 -19.46 9.89
C GLU A 52 13.33 -18.60 10.80
N GLY A 53 14.15 -17.72 10.21
CA GLY A 53 15.09 -16.87 10.91
C GLY A 53 14.47 -15.61 11.53
N PRO A 54 15.23 -14.89 12.37
CA PRO A 54 14.80 -13.62 12.94
C PRO A 54 14.48 -12.60 11.84
N GLN A 55 13.26 -12.07 11.86
CA GLN A 55 12.85 -11.09 10.86
C GLN A 55 13.61 -9.76 11.02
N PRO A 56 13.96 -9.08 9.91
CA PRO A 56 14.57 -7.77 9.96
C PRO A 56 13.63 -6.75 10.61
N SER A 57 14.22 -5.85 11.40
CA SER A 57 13.49 -4.76 12.05
C SER A 57 12.76 -3.88 11.03
N ALA A 58 11.68 -3.22 11.44
CA ALA A 58 10.93 -2.32 10.56
C ALA A 58 11.83 -1.24 9.94
N THR A 59 12.75 -0.67 10.73
CA THR A 59 13.72 0.32 10.28
C THR A 59 14.67 -0.24 9.21
N ALA A 60 15.15 -1.47 9.37
CA ALA A 60 16.01 -2.11 8.37
C ALA A 60 15.28 -2.32 7.04
N ARG A 61 14.01 -2.75 7.09
CA ARG A 61 13.15 -2.91 5.90
C ARG A 61 12.91 -1.59 5.16
N VAL A 62 12.65 -0.51 5.89
CA VAL A 62 12.47 0.83 5.28
C VAL A 62 13.76 1.30 4.62
N LYS A 63 14.90 1.18 5.30
CA LYS A 63 16.21 1.53 4.72
C LYS A 63 16.48 0.76 3.43
N LEU A 64 16.29 -0.56 3.44
CA LEU A 64 16.46 -1.40 2.26
C LEU A 64 15.57 -0.96 1.10
N ARG A 65 14.27 -0.75 1.34
CA ARG A 65 13.33 -0.30 0.29
C ARG A 65 13.74 1.05 -0.30
N SER A 66 14.18 1.99 0.52
CA SER A 66 14.64 3.30 0.04
C SER A 66 15.92 3.22 -0.79
N ALA A 67 16.84 2.29 -0.44
CA ALA A 67 18.05 2.06 -1.22
C ALA A 67 17.71 1.44 -2.59
N VAL A 68 16.84 0.43 -2.61
CA VAL A 68 16.36 -0.21 -3.85
C VAL A 68 15.62 0.79 -4.74
N ALA A 69 14.74 1.62 -4.18
CA ALA A 69 14.03 2.63 -4.95
C ALA A 69 14.98 3.64 -5.62
N ARG A 70 16.07 4.02 -4.93
CA ARG A 70 17.11 4.90 -5.47
C ARG A 70 17.85 4.25 -6.64
N GLU A 71 18.22 2.99 -6.50
CA GLU A 71 18.95 2.25 -7.54
C GLU A 71 18.09 2.05 -8.80
N LEU A 72 16.81 1.75 -8.61
CA LEU A 72 15.86 1.53 -9.71
C LEU A 72 15.29 2.83 -10.29
N GLY A 73 15.61 4.00 -9.72
CA GLY A 73 15.03 5.29 -10.11
C GLY A 73 13.50 5.37 -9.86
N VAL A 74 12.95 4.52 -9.00
CA VAL A 74 11.53 4.51 -8.68
C VAL A 74 11.24 5.64 -7.69
N PRO A 75 10.24 6.49 -7.94
CA PRO A 75 9.85 7.52 -6.99
C PRO A 75 9.37 6.90 -5.68
N ASP A 76 9.92 7.35 -4.54
CA ASP A 76 9.50 6.86 -3.23
C ASP A 76 8.06 7.33 -2.92
N PRO A 77 7.07 6.41 -2.82
CA PRO A 77 5.68 6.77 -2.59
C PRO A 77 5.47 7.48 -1.25
N HIS A 78 6.34 7.23 -0.24
CA HIS A 78 6.25 7.90 1.06
C HIS A 78 6.82 9.32 1.02
N ARG A 79 7.73 9.62 0.08
CA ARG A 79 8.25 10.97 -0.13
C ARG A 79 7.29 11.84 -0.94
N GLN A 80 6.39 11.23 -1.71
CA GLN A 80 5.43 11.92 -2.56
C GLN A 80 4.14 12.32 -1.86
N TRP A 81 3.83 11.80 -0.66
CA TRP A 81 2.78 12.38 0.18
C TRP A 81 3.26 13.71 0.73
N SER A 82 3.30 14.69 -0.17
CA SER A 82 3.88 15.99 0.06
C SER A 82 3.07 16.69 1.15
N TRP A 83 3.79 17.35 2.05
CA TRP A 83 3.26 18.09 3.18
C TRP A 83 2.11 19.08 2.84
N TRP A 84 1.92 19.40 1.55
CA TRP A 84 0.83 20.23 1.01
C TRP A 84 -0.49 19.50 0.76
N GLU A 85 -0.52 18.17 0.72
CA GLU A 85 -1.79 17.43 0.50
C GLU A 85 -2.71 17.50 1.71
N ARG A 86 -2.17 17.67 2.92
CA ARG A 86 -2.96 17.91 4.14
C ARG A 86 -3.76 19.21 4.07
N PRO A 87 -3.17 20.39 3.80
CA PRO A 87 -3.94 21.62 3.67
C PRO A 87 -4.90 21.59 2.47
N VAL A 88 -4.55 20.96 1.34
CA VAL A 88 -5.45 20.82 0.18
C VAL A 88 -6.68 19.98 0.51
N ALA A 89 -6.51 18.86 1.24
CA ALA A 89 -7.63 18.03 1.68
C ALA A 89 -8.59 18.81 2.60
N PHE A 90 -8.06 19.60 3.54
CA PHE A 90 -8.88 20.46 4.39
C PHE A 90 -9.58 21.58 3.60
N ALA A 91 -8.91 22.17 2.62
CA ALA A 91 -9.51 23.19 1.76
C ALA A 91 -10.67 22.63 0.91
N LEU A 92 -10.50 21.44 0.33
CA LEU A 92 -11.55 20.76 -0.43
C LEU A 92 -12.74 20.38 0.46
N ALA A 93 -12.51 19.86 1.66
CA ALA A 93 -13.57 19.56 2.61
C ALA A 93 -14.34 20.84 3.02
N GLY A 94 -13.62 21.94 3.28
CA GLY A 94 -14.23 23.24 3.58
C GLY A 94 -15.06 23.79 2.41
N ALA A 95 -14.54 23.71 1.18
CA ALA A 95 -15.26 24.13 -0.01
C ALA A 95 -16.55 23.31 -0.24
N ALA A 96 -16.50 21.99 -0.05
CA ALA A 96 -17.67 21.12 -0.16
C ALA A 96 -18.77 21.50 0.86
N LEU A 97 -18.39 21.79 2.11
CA LEU A 97 -19.32 22.25 3.14
C LEU A 97 -19.95 23.61 2.79
N LEU A 98 -19.17 24.55 2.25
CA LEU A 98 -19.68 25.84 1.80
C LEU A 98 -20.65 25.72 0.63
N VAL A 99 -20.33 24.88 -0.36
CA VAL A 99 -21.22 24.59 -1.49
C VAL A 99 -22.52 23.95 -1.01
N ALA A 100 -22.44 22.97 -0.11
CA ALA A 100 -23.63 22.33 0.46
C ALA A 100 -24.51 23.33 1.25
N SER A 101 -23.89 24.18 2.07
CA SER A 101 -24.58 25.24 2.83
C SER A 101 -25.26 26.24 1.90
N PHE A 102 -24.56 26.68 0.84
CA PHE A 102 -25.10 27.61 -0.15
C PHE A 102 -26.25 26.97 -0.94
N ALA A 103 -26.11 25.71 -1.34
CA ALA A 103 -27.17 24.95 -2.00
C ALA A 103 -28.42 24.87 -1.11
N LEU A 104 -28.28 24.57 0.19
CA LEU A 104 -29.43 24.56 1.11
C LEU A 104 -30.12 25.92 1.23
N ARG A 105 -29.39 27.04 1.13
CA ARG A 105 -29.97 28.39 1.15
C ARG A 105 -30.63 28.80 -0.16
N VAL A 106 -30.11 28.34 -1.30
CA VAL A 106 -30.68 28.63 -2.62
C VAL A 106 -31.88 27.72 -2.93
N LEU A 107 -31.85 26.48 -2.42
CA LEU A 107 -32.91 25.51 -2.58
C LEU A 107 -33.94 25.54 -1.45
N GLU A 108 -33.92 26.51 -0.51
CA GLU A 108 -35.08 26.76 0.34
C GLU A 108 -36.24 27.14 -0.60
N PRO A 109 -37.18 26.20 -0.89
CA PRO A 109 -38.38 26.55 -1.62
C PRO A 109 -39.15 27.47 -0.68
N GLU A 110 -39.99 28.35 -1.23
CA GLU A 110 -41.02 29.01 -0.42
C GLU A 110 -41.78 27.91 0.33
N PHE A 111 -41.45 27.71 1.61
CA PHE A 111 -42.12 26.77 2.47
C PHE A 111 -43.45 27.43 2.79
N GLU A 112 -44.39 27.33 1.85
CA GLU A 112 -45.72 27.87 1.93
C GLU A 112 -46.38 27.23 3.16
N PRO A 113 -46.53 27.96 4.28
CA PRO A 113 -47.05 27.35 5.48
C PRO A 113 -48.48 26.97 5.17
N ALA A 114 -48.76 25.66 5.18
CA ALA A 114 -50.07 25.10 4.91
C ALA A 114 -51.10 25.92 5.68
N ARG A 115 -51.92 26.68 4.93
CA ARG A 115 -53.05 27.43 5.49
C ARG A 115 -53.91 26.41 6.22
N TYR A 116 -53.85 26.45 7.55
CA TYR A 116 -54.77 25.77 8.43
C TYR A 116 -56.16 26.36 8.15
N SER A 117 -56.88 25.78 7.18
CA SER A 117 -58.26 26.11 6.90
C SER A 117 -59.09 25.53 8.04
N GLY A 118 -59.34 26.36 9.05
CA GLY A 118 -60.27 26.04 10.13
C GLY A 118 -61.61 25.63 9.55
N ARG A 119 -61.94 24.35 9.65
CA ARG A 119 -63.31 23.87 9.60
C ARG A 119 -63.77 23.70 11.06
N PRO A 120 -64.56 24.62 11.63
CA PRO A 120 -65.18 24.35 12.91
C PRO A 120 -66.16 23.18 12.75
N PRO A 121 -66.26 22.26 13.73
CA PRO A 121 -67.28 21.22 13.71
C PRO A 121 -68.67 21.87 13.80
N SER A 122 -69.47 21.66 12.77
CA SER A 122 -70.88 22.03 12.71
C SER A 122 -71.67 21.27 13.78
N SER A 123 -72.31 22.02 14.66
CA SER A 123 -73.29 21.55 15.63
C SER A 123 -74.58 21.13 14.92
N GLU A 124 -74.78 19.84 14.71
CA GLU A 124 -76.07 19.31 14.26
C GLU A 124 -76.84 18.72 15.45
N LYS A 125 -77.88 19.46 15.84
CA LYS A 125 -78.88 19.08 16.83
C LYS A 125 -79.93 18.15 16.20
N ALA A 126 -80.24 17.04 16.87
CA ALA A 126 -81.58 16.41 17.00
C ALA A 126 -81.37 15.12 17.81
N GLY A 127 -81.93 14.86 18.99
CA GLY A 127 -83.25 15.19 19.50
C GLY A 127 -84.19 14.00 19.27
N ARG A 128 -84.41 13.15 20.29
CA ARG A 128 -85.72 12.53 20.61
C ARG A 128 -85.68 11.76 21.94
N SER A 129 -86.65 12.08 22.80
CA SER A 129 -86.98 11.52 24.12
C SER A 129 -87.42 10.05 24.09
N PRO A 130 -87.72 9.48 25.26
CA PRO A 130 -89.13 9.35 25.66
C PRO A 130 -89.54 10.22 26.85
#